data_AF-A0A7S2NVB8-F1
#
_entry.id   AF-A0A7S2NVB8-F1
#
_cell.length_a   1.000
_cell.length_b   1.000
_cell.length_c   1.000
_cell.angle_alpha   90.00
_cell.angle_beta   90.00
_cell.angle_gamma   90.00
#
_symmetry.space_group_name_H-M   'P 1'
#
loop_
_entity.id
_entity.type
_entity.pdbx_description
1 polymer ?
#
loop_
_entity_poly.entity_id
_entity_poly.type
_entity_poly.pdbx_seq_one_letter_code
_entity_poly.pdbx_strand_id
1 'polypeptide(L)'
;IDEIDAVGSKRSNRDNTAVRMTLNQLLVELDGFEQNNGIVVICATNFAESLDKALTRPGRLDKQVVVPIPDLKGRTQILELYAQKLILDANVELVTLARRTAGMTGADLFNILNIAAVRSSAEGLAAIPMRYLEQAFDRVVVGLERTNPMSEHEKRLTAYHEGGHTLVSIGNAGADPVHKATIMPRGNALGITWSIPEREKYSERLFELQARLEVLMGG
;
A
#
# COMPACT_ATOMS: atom_id res chain seq x y z
N ILE A 1 -17.14 -7.24 -14.61
CA ILE A 1 -17.71 -5.98 -14.11
C ILE A 1 -16.81 -5.49 -12.99
N ASP A 2 -16.09 -4.41 -13.23
CA ASP A 2 -15.28 -3.78 -12.17
C ASP A 2 -16.16 -2.90 -11.29
N GLU A 3 -15.74 -2.68 -10.04
CA GLU A 3 -16.49 -1.88 -9.04
C GLU A 3 -17.98 -2.25 -8.94
N ILE A 4 -18.28 -3.56 -8.85
CA ILE A 4 -19.67 -4.05 -8.87
C ILE A 4 -20.52 -3.48 -7.71
N ASP A 5 -19.90 -3.02 -6.63
CA ASP A 5 -20.55 -2.34 -5.51
C ASP A 5 -21.28 -1.05 -5.89
N ALA A 6 -20.90 -0.38 -6.99
CA ALA A 6 -21.60 0.80 -7.50
C ALA A 6 -23.07 0.51 -7.89
N VAL A 7 -23.36 -0.72 -8.34
CA VAL A 7 -24.70 -1.18 -8.75
C VAL A 7 -25.24 -2.32 -7.91
N GLY A 8 -24.36 -3.01 -7.17
CA GLY A 8 -24.63 -4.25 -6.44
C GLY A 8 -24.78 -4.09 -4.94
N SER A 9 -24.74 -2.87 -4.41
CA SER A 9 -24.87 -2.59 -2.97
C SER A 9 -26.24 -3.00 -2.40
N LYS A 10 -26.27 -3.34 -1.10
CA LYS A 10 -27.51 -3.64 -0.37
C LYS A 10 -28.52 -2.52 -0.51
N ARG A 11 -29.76 -2.92 -0.81
CA ARG A 11 -30.91 -2.03 -0.88
C ARG A 11 -31.15 -1.30 0.45
N SER A 12 -31.07 0.02 0.43
CA SER A 12 -31.59 0.93 1.45
C SER A 12 -32.88 1.57 0.95
N ASN A 13 -33.86 1.81 1.84
CA ASN A 13 -35.13 2.45 1.50
C ASN A 13 -34.97 3.86 0.90
N ARG A 14 -33.80 4.49 1.05
CA ARG A 14 -33.44 5.80 0.48
C ARG A 14 -32.81 5.75 -0.90
N ASP A 15 -32.50 4.56 -1.42
CA ASP A 15 -31.79 4.44 -2.70
C ASP A 15 -32.66 4.84 -3.87
N ASN A 16 -32.00 5.46 -4.85
CA ASN A 16 -32.59 5.88 -6.11
C ASN A 16 -33.20 4.67 -6.85
N THR A 17 -34.44 4.82 -7.33
CA THR A 17 -35.18 3.81 -8.08
C THR A 17 -34.37 3.27 -9.27
N ALA A 18 -33.58 4.12 -9.94
CA ALA A 18 -32.74 3.72 -11.07
C ALA A 18 -31.71 2.65 -10.70
N VAL A 19 -31.04 2.78 -9.55
CA VAL A 19 -30.03 1.81 -9.07
C VAL A 19 -30.68 0.46 -8.82
N ARG A 20 -31.88 0.46 -8.22
CA ARG A 20 -32.64 -0.77 -7.95
C ARG A 20 -33.09 -1.47 -9.23
N MET A 21 -33.51 -0.70 -10.25
CA MET A 21 -33.90 -1.27 -11.55
C MET A 21 -32.70 -1.92 -12.23
N THR A 22 -31.55 -1.26 -12.24
CA THR A 22 -30.31 -1.80 -12.80
C THR A 22 -29.87 -3.08 -12.09
N LEU A 23 -29.92 -3.10 -10.75
CA LEU A 23 -29.60 -4.30 -9.98
C LEU A 23 -30.55 -5.45 -10.32
N ASN A 24 -31.86 -5.21 -10.31
CA ASN A 24 -32.83 -6.25 -10.63
C ASN A 24 -32.66 -6.78 -12.06
N GLN A 25 -32.37 -5.91 -13.03
CA GLN A 25 -32.08 -6.36 -14.39
C GLN A 25 -30.84 -7.26 -14.40
N LEU A 26 -29.76 -6.87 -13.73
CA LEU A 26 -28.56 -7.70 -13.61
C LEU A 26 -28.87 -9.08 -13.00
N LEU A 27 -29.74 -9.14 -11.97
CA LEU A 27 -30.15 -10.40 -11.37
C LEU A 27 -30.95 -11.28 -12.33
N VAL A 28 -31.85 -10.69 -13.12
CA VAL A 28 -32.64 -11.41 -14.13
C VAL A 28 -31.74 -11.95 -15.24
N GLU A 29 -30.76 -11.17 -15.70
CA GLU A 29 -29.78 -11.65 -16.68
C GLU A 29 -28.95 -12.80 -16.11
N LEU A 30 -28.48 -12.68 -14.86
CA LEU A 30 -27.70 -13.74 -14.21
C LEU A 30 -28.50 -15.05 -14.02
N ASP A 31 -29.80 -14.98 -13.71
CA ASP A 31 -30.68 -16.15 -13.61
C ASP A 31 -31.13 -16.68 -14.98
N GLY A 32 -31.27 -15.80 -15.97
CA GLY A 32 -31.75 -16.11 -17.31
C GLY A 32 -30.76 -16.93 -18.14
N PHE A 33 -29.51 -17.07 -17.67
CA PHE A 33 -28.54 -18.02 -18.21
C PHE A 33 -28.87 -19.46 -17.79
N GLU A 34 -29.99 -20.01 -18.24
CA GLU A 34 -30.19 -21.46 -18.13
C GLU A 34 -29.13 -22.22 -18.98
N GLN A 35 -28.23 -22.90 -18.24
CA GLN A 35 -27.45 -24.10 -18.55
C GLN A 35 -26.73 -24.30 -19.91
N ASN A 36 -26.67 -23.34 -20.84
CA ASN A 36 -26.09 -23.67 -22.15
C ASN A 36 -25.31 -22.58 -22.91
N ASN A 37 -24.62 -21.66 -22.23
CA ASN A 37 -23.62 -20.82 -22.87
C ASN A 37 -22.38 -20.73 -21.98
N GLY A 38 -21.19 -21.01 -22.54
CA GLY A 38 -19.89 -20.96 -21.84
C GLY A 38 -19.45 -19.55 -21.44
N ILE A 39 -20.35 -18.78 -20.86
CA ILE A 39 -20.17 -17.41 -20.39
C ILE A 39 -19.72 -17.46 -18.94
N VAL A 40 -18.59 -16.82 -18.65
CA VAL A 40 -18.08 -16.64 -17.29
C VAL A 40 -18.19 -15.16 -16.94
N VAL A 41 -18.90 -14.84 -15.87
CA VAL A 41 -19.01 -13.48 -15.35
C VAL A 41 -18.02 -13.31 -14.19
N ILE A 42 -17.05 -12.41 -14.37
CA ILE A 42 -16.09 -12.04 -13.33
C ILE A 42 -16.41 -10.62 -12.87
N CYS A 43 -16.51 -10.44 -11.54
CA CYS A 43 -16.73 -9.15 -10.92
C CYS A 43 -15.63 -8.83 -9.91
N ALA A 44 -15.30 -7.55 -9.76
CA ALA A 44 -14.33 -7.07 -8.77
C ALA A 44 -15.00 -6.03 -7.85
N THR A 45 -14.67 -6.07 -6.56
CA THR A 45 -15.10 -5.09 -5.56
C THR A 45 -14.12 -5.07 -4.40
N ASN A 46 -14.01 -3.91 -3.76
CA ASN A 46 -13.28 -3.77 -2.48
C ASN A 46 -14.18 -4.06 -1.26
N PHE A 47 -15.50 -4.14 -1.45
CA PHE A 47 -16.49 -4.23 -0.38
C PHE A 47 -17.44 -5.40 -0.59
N ALA A 48 -16.93 -6.64 -0.54
CA ALA A 48 -17.75 -7.84 -0.78
C ALA A 48 -18.94 -7.95 0.18
N GLU A 49 -18.80 -7.44 1.41
CA GLU A 49 -19.82 -7.40 2.46
C GLU A 49 -20.93 -6.38 2.21
N SER A 50 -20.69 -5.36 1.38
CA SER A 50 -21.68 -4.35 1.03
C SER A 50 -22.67 -4.85 -0.03
N LEU A 51 -22.32 -5.93 -0.74
CA LEU A 51 -23.13 -6.48 -1.81
C LEU A 51 -24.48 -7.03 -1.33
N ASP A 52 -25.50 -6.89 -2.18
CA ASP A 52 -26.81 -7.49 -1.98
C ASP A 52 -26.66 -9.02 -1.97
N LYS A 53 -27.24 -9.66 -0.93
CA LYS A 53 -27.24 -11.13 -0.79
C LYS A 53 -27.86 -11.84 -1.99
N ALA A 54 -28.69 -11.15 -2.77
CA ALA A 54 -29.24 -11.67 -4.01
C ALA A 54 -28.13 -11.94 -5.04
N LEU A 55 -27.09 -11.10 -5.16
CA LEU A 55 -26.01 -11.30 -6.13
C LEU A 55 -25.11 -12.49 -5.76
N THR A 56 -24.87 -12.71 -4.48
CA THR A 56 -23.93 -13.73 -3.96
C THR A 56 -24.59 -15.09 -3.69
N ARG A 57 -25.84 -15.29 -4.14
CA ARG A 57 -26.54 -16.58 -4.03
C ARG A 57 -25.96 -17.60 -5.03
N PRO A 58 -26.01 -18.90 -4.69
CA PRO A 58 -25.69 -19.98 -5.63
C PRO A 58 -26.41 -19.82 -6.96
N GLY A 59 -25.69 -19.99 -8.08
CA GLY A 59 -26.20 -19.78 -9.44
C GLY A 59 -25.95 -18.40 -10.04
N ARG A 60 -25.44 -17.43 -9.25
CA ARG A 60 -25.08 -16.08 -9.71
C ARG A 60 -23.57 -15.84 -9.49
N LEU A 61 -23.21 -14.94 -8.56
CA LEU A 61 -21.81 -14.74 -8.12
C LEU A 61 -21.51 -15.66 -6.93
N ASP A 62 -21.49 -16.97 -7.19
CA ASP A 62 -21.40 -18.01 -6.16
C ASP A 62 -19.96 -18.36 -5.75
N LYS A 63 -18.97 -18.01 -6.58
CA LYS A 63 -17.53 -18.11 -6.27
C LYS A 63 -16.96 -16.76 -5.85
N GLN A 64 -16.41 -16.72 -4.65
CA GLN A 64 -15.65 -15.58 -4.14
C GLN A 64 -14.18 -15.95 -4.06
N VAL A 65 -13.35 -15.16 -4.72
CA VAL A 65 -11.89 -15.30 -4.69
C VAL A 65 -11.33 -14.03 -4.06
N VAL A 66 -10.75 -14.16 -2.87
CA VAL A 66 -10.11 -13.05 -2.17
C VAL A 66 -8.67 -12.94 -2.65
N VAL A 67 -8.28 -11.75 -3.11
CA VAL A 67 -6.90 -11.43 -3.48
C VAL A 67 -6.30 -10.57 -2.36
N PRO A 68 -5.50 -11.16 -1.44
CA PRO A 68 -4.93 -10.40 -0.34
C PRO A 68 -3.75 -9.53 -0.80
N ILE A 69 -3.31 -8.63 0.08
CA ILE A 69 -2.05 -7.91 -0.06
C ILE A 69 -0.90 -8.93 -0.14
N PRO A 70 0.07 -8.76 -1.06
CA PRO A 70 1.16 -9.71 -1.26
C PRO A 70 2.08 -9.81 -0.05
N ASP A 71 2.50 -11.05 0.25
CA ASP A 71 3.57 -11.35 1.21
C ASP A 71 4.95 -10.99 0.64
N LEU A 72 6.01 -11.14 1.44
CA LEU A 72 7.38 -10.82 1.00
C LEU A 72 7.76 -11.49 -0.33
N LYS A 73 7.40 -12.77 -0.51
CA LYS A 73 7.70 -13.52 -1.73
C LYS A 73 6.92 -12.96 -2.92
N GLY A 74 5.62 -12.72 -2.75
CA GLY A 74 4.75 -12.12 -3.75
C GLY A 74 5.20 -10.74 -4.16
N ARG A 75 5.60 -9.89 -3.20
CA ARG A 75 6.16 -8.56 -3.51
C ARG A 75 7.46 -8.64 -4.30
N THR A 76 8.34 -9.57 -3.94
CA THR A 76 9.58 -9.82 -4.68
C THR A 76 9.27 -10.21 -6.13
N GLN A 77 8.34 -11.16 -6.33
CA GLN A 77 7.92 -11.59 -7.67
C GLN A 77 7.24 -10.47 -8.48
N ILE A 78 6.44 -9.62 -7.84
CA ILE A 78 5.81 -8.47 -8.48
C ILE A 78 6.86 -7.45 -8.91
N LEU A 79 7.83 -7.16 -8.03
CA LEU A 79 8.94 -6.26 -8.35
C LEU A 79 9.78 -6.81 -9.50
N GLU A 80 10.11 -8.10 -9.48
CA GLU A 80 10.83 -8.78 -10.57
C GLU A 80 10.07 -8.71 -11.89
N LEU A 81 8.76 -8.99 -11.88
CA LEU A 81 7.89 -8.93 -13.06
C LEU A 81 7.91 -7.54 -13.70
N TYR A 82 7.77 -6.48 -12.90
CA TYR A 82 7.81 -5.12 -13.42
C TYR A 82 9.22 -4.66 -13.80
N ALA A 83 10.23 -5.12 -13.08
CA ALA A 83 11.64 -4.84 -13.37
C ALA A 83 12.10 -5.40 -14.72
N GLN A 84 11.48 -6.47 -15.25
CA GLN A 84 11.82 -7.00 -16.58
C GLN A 84 11.70 -5.97 -17.71
N LYS A 85 10.88 -4.93 -17.53
CA LYS A 85 10.69 -3.85 -18.50
C LYS A 85 11.67 -2.68 -18.31
N LEU A 86 12.54 -2.74 -17.30
CA LEU A 86 13.43 -1.66 -16.89
C LEU A 86 14.90 -2.12 -16.96
N ILE A 87 15.80 -1.16 -17.17
CA ILE A 87 17.24 -1.39 -17.08
C ILE A 87 17.66 -1.03 -15.65
N LEU A 88 17.84 -2.03 -14.80
CA LEU A 88 18.33 -1.86 -13.44
C LEU A 88 19.86 -1.92 -13.40
N ASP A 89 20.46 -1.18 -12.48
CA ASP A 89 21.90 -1.28 -12.21
C ASP A 89 22.24 -2.64 -11.56
N ALA A 90 23.47 -3.11 -11.73
CA ALA A 90 23.90 -4.44 -11.28
C ALA A 90 23.83 -4.62 -9.74
N ASN A 91 23.89 -3.51 -9.00
CA ASN A 91 23.84 -3.51 -7.54
C ASN A 91 22.41 -3.41 -6.97
N VAL A 92 21.37 -3.54 -7.80
CA VAL A 92 19.97 -3.43 -7.34
C VAL A 92 19.49 -4.76 -6.76
N GLU A 93 19.18 -4.74 -5.46
CA GLU A 93 18.59 -5.88 -4.75
C GLU A 93 17.09 -5.66 -4.50
N LEU A 94 16.24 -6.23 -5.37
CA LEU A 94 14.78 -6.12 -5.25
C LEU A 94 14.23 -6.76 -3.98
N VAL A 95 14.88 -7.79 -3.46
CA VAL A 95 14.50 -8.43 -2.18
C VAL A 95 14.59 -7.43 -1.02
N THR A 96 15.62 -6.58 -1.03
CA THR A 96 15.80 -5.54 -0.01
C THR A 96 14.68 -4.51 -0.10
N LEU A 97 14.26 -4.13 -1.30
CA LEU A 97 13.10 -3.25 -1.50
C LEU A 97 11.79 -3.93 -1.04
N ALA A 98 11.57 -5.21 -1.39
CA ALA A 98 10.38 -5.97 -1.02
C ALA A 98 10.17 -6.07 0.50
N ARG A 99 11.26 -6.15 1.29
CA ARG A 99 11.20 -6.12 2.75
C ARG A 99 10.72 -4.77 3.30
N ARG A 100 11.09 -3.67 2.64
CA ARG A 100 10.72 -2.30 3.05
C ARG A 100 9.28 -1.96 2.69
N THR A 101 8.73 -2.58 1.66
CA THR A 101 7.38 -2.32 1.15
C THR A 101 6.32 -3.23 1.79
N ALA A 102 6.48 -3.57 3.08
CA ALA A 102 5.49 -4.38 3.79
C ALA A 102 4.11 -3.70 3.81
N GLY A 103 3.05 -4.46 3.54
CA GLY A 103 1.69 -3.93 3.47
C GLY A 103 1.33 -3.18 2.16
N MET A 104 2.26 -3.03 1.22
CA MET A 104 1.99 -2.37 -0.06
C MET A 104 1.34 -3.30 -1.09
N THR A 105 0.48 -2.74 -1.94
CA THR A 105 -0.18 -3.44 -3.05
C THR A 105 0.74 -3.56 -4.27
N GLY A 106 0.38 -4.41 -5.23
CA GLY A 106 1.12 -4.50 -6.48
C GLY A 106 1.18 -3.17 -7.27
N ALA A 107 0.12 -2.35 -7.17
CA ALA A 107 0.09 -1.02 -7.78
C ALA A 107 1.09 -0.06 -7.14
N ASP A 108 1.24 -0.11 -5.82
CA ASP A 108 2.22 0.70 -5.09
C ASP A 108 3.66 0.33 -5.48
N LEU A 109 3.95 -0.97 -5.59
CA LEU A 109 5.26 -1.46 -6.02
C LEU A 109 5.60 -1.02 -7.45
N PHE A 110 4.62 -1.11 -8.35
CA PHE A 110 4.76 -0.59 -9.71
C PHE A 110 5.04 0.91 -9.72
N ASN A 111 4.33 1.68 -8.88
CA ASN A 111 4.52 3.11 -8.79
C ASN A 111 5.93 3.49 -8.30
N ILE A 112 6.48 2.76 -7.33
CA ILE A 112 7.87 2.94 -6.85
C ILE A 112 8.85 2.77 -8.01
N LEU A 113 8.75 1.67 -8.76
CA LEU A 113 9.61 1.41 -9.92
C LEU A 113 9.47 2.50 -10.98
N ASN A 114 8.24 2.93 -11.27
CA ASN A 114 7.96 3.95 -12.27
C ASN A 114 8.55 5.31 -11.88
N ILE A 115 8.38 5.75 -10.63
CA ILE A 115 8.97 7.01 -10.13
C ILE A 115 10.50 6.97 -10.23
N ALA A 116 11.13 5.85 -9.86
CA ALA A 116 12.57 5.67 -9.97
C ALA A 116 13.04 5.72 -11.43
N ALA A 117 12.32 5.07 -12.34
CA ALA A 117 12.60 5.08 -13.78
C ALA A 117 12.51 6.48 -14.38
N VAL A 118 11.42 7.20 -14.10
CA VAL A 118 11.21 8.58 -14.57
C VAL A 118 12.32 9.50 -14.09
N ARG A 119 12.71 9.39 -12.80
CA ARG A 119 13.79 10.20 -12.25
C ARG A 119 15.15 9.88 -12.85
N SER A 120 15.47 8.59 -13.02
CA SER A 120 16.72 8.15 -13.66
C SER A 120 16.81 8.64 -15.10
N SER A 121 15.70 8.57 -15.84
CA SER A 121 15.61 9.05 -17.22
C SER A 121 15.74 10.57 -17.31
N ALA A 122 15.16 11.33 -16.38
CA ALA A 122 15.26 12.78 -16.35
C ALA A 122 16.72 13.27 -16.13
N GLU A 123 17.52 12.46 -15.44
CA GLU A 123 18.96 12.72 -15.22
C GLU A 123 19.86 12.08 -16.29
N GLY A 124 19.30 11.44 -17.32
CA GLY A 124 20.05 10.85 -18.42
C GLY A 124 20.86 9.60 -18.05
N LEU A 125 20.48 8.89 -16.98
CA LEU A 125 21.15 7.64 -16.60
C LEU A 125 20.73 6.48 -17.50
N ALA A 126 21.68 5.63 -17.86
CA ALA A 126 21.43 4.44 -18.68
C ALA A 126 20.75 3.29 -17.91
N ALA A 127 20.90 3.26 -16.59
CA ALA A 127 20.32 2.24 -15.71
C ALA A 127 19.81 2.89 -14.42
N ILE A 128 18.82 2.27 -13.77
CA ILE A 128 18.20 2.74 -12.54
C ILE A 128 19.01 2.22 -11.34
N PRO A 129 19.70 3.09 -10.58
CA PRO A 129 20.43 2.70 -9.39
C PRO A 129 19.51 2.50 -8.18
N MET A 130 19.97 1.72 -7.20
CA MET A 130 19.24 1.44 -5.96
C MET A 130 18.81 2.72 -5.22
N ARG A 131 19.66 3.75 -5.23
CA ARG A 131 19.34 5.05 -4.60
C ARG A 131 18.04 5.68 -5.11
N TYR A 132 17.66 5.49 -6.38
CA TYR A 132 16.41 6.05 -6.91
C TYR A 132 15.19 5.22 -6.56
N LEU A 133 15.37 3.91 -6.40
CA LEU A 133 14.34 3.05 -5.84
C LEU A 133 14.05 3.40 -4.37
N GLU A 134 15.09 3.64 -3.57
CA GLU A 134 14.94 4.09 -2.19
C GLU A 134 14.27 5.47 -2.11
N GLN A 135 14.69 6.43 -2.93
CA GLN A 135 14.05 7.75 -2.96
C GLN A 135 12.60 7.70 -3.46
N ALA A 136 12.29 6.79 -4.39
CA ALA A 136 10.92 6.58 -4.86
C ALA A 136 10.04 5.95 -3.78
N PHE A 137 10.55 4.94 -3.05
CA PHE A 137 9.90 4.39 -1.87
C PHE A 137 9.61 5.49 -0.85
N ASP A 138 10.61 6.31 -0.51
CA ASP A 138 10.45 7.39 0.44
C ASP A 138 9.32 8.36 0.04
N ARG A 139 9.25 8.65 -1.27
CA ARG A 139 8.22 9.54 -1.83
C ARG A 139 6.83 8.92 -1.78
N VAL A 140 6.70 7.60 -1.98
CA VAL A 140 5.41 6.91 -1.93
C VAL A 140 4.91 6.80 -0.49
N VAL A 141 5.78 6.52 0.48
CA VAL A 141 5.39 6.35 1.89
C VAL A 141 5.04 7.67 2.57
N VAL A 142 5.86 8.71 2.38
CA VAL A 142 5.74 9.96 3.17
C VAL A 142 5.30 11.16 2.34
N GLY A 143 5.38 11.05 1.02
CA GLY A 143 5.09 12.13 0.10
C GLY A 143 6.33 12.90 -0.35
N LEU A 144 6.10 13.96 -1.13
CA LEU A 144 7.15 14.79 -1.69
C LEU A 144 7.95 15.49 -0.60
N GLU A 145 9.27 15.48 -0.74
CA GLU A 145 10.17 16.32 0.05
C GLU A 145 9.86 17.79 -0.27
N ARG A 146 9.66 18.58 0.79
CA ARG A 146 9.42 20.01 0.67
C ARG A 146 10.73 20.74 0.91
N THR A 147 11.04 21.69 0.04
CA THR A 147 12.19 22.59 0.23
C THR A 147 11.80 23.88 0.96
N ASN A 148 10.66 23.89 1.66
CA ASN A 148 10.23 25.08 2.39
C ASN A 148 11.29 25.45 3.43
N PRO A 149 11.82 26.68 3.41
CA PRO A 149 12.86 27.08 4.35
C PRO A 149 12.27 27.11 5.77
N MET A 150 12.67 26.14 6.61
CA MET A 150 12.43 26.16 8.05
C MET A 150 13.46 27.08 8.71
N SER A 151 13.05 27.80 9.74
CA SER A 151 13.98 28.56 10.59
C SER A 151 14.93 27.61 11.33
N GLU A 152 16.11 28.10 11.71
CA GLU A 152 17.07 27.29 12.50
C GLU A 152 16.48 26.85 13.85
N HIS A 153 15.57 27.65 14.43
CA HIS A 153 14.87 27.28 15.65
C HIS A 153 13.93 26.09 15.43
N GLU A 154 13.10 26.11 14.38
CA GLU A 154 12.21 25.01 14.04
C GLU A 154 12.98 23.73 13.70
N LYS A 155 14.07 23.85 12.92
CA LYS A 155 14.95 22.71 12.62
C LYS A 155 15.51 22.09 13.90
N ARG A 156 15.92 22.91 14.87
CA ARG A 156 16.43 22.43 16.15
C ARG A 156 15.36 21.72 16.97
N LEU A 157 14.13 22.25 17.01
CA LEU A 157 13.00 21.59 17.68
C LEU A 157 12.70 20.23 17.04
N THR A 158 12.60 20.19 15.71
CA THR A 158 12.42 18.92 14.98
C THR A 158 13.57 17.95 15.22
N ALA A 159 14.82 18.43 15.29
CA ALA A 159 15.96 17.58 15.57
C ALA A 159 15.90 16.93 16.96
N TYR A 160 15.44 17.66 17.98
CA TYR A 160 15.22 17.06 19.30
C TYR A 160 14.05 16.08 19.29
N HIS A 161 12.96 16.41 18.60
CA HIS A 161 11.77 15.56 18.49
C HIS A 161 12.09 14.21 17.82
N GLU A 162 12.67 14.25 16.61
CA GLU A 162 13.07 13.04 15.89
C GLU A 162 14.22 12.30 16.58
N GLY A 163 15.15 13.05 17.20
CA GLY A 163 16.21 12.49 18.01
C GLY A 163 15.68 11.72 19.22
N GLY A 164 14.61 12.22 19.85
CA GLY A 164 13.93 11.57 20.97
C GLY A 164 13.29 10.24 20.56
N HIS A 165 12.48 10.24 19.50
CA HIS A 165 11.95 9.00 18.91
C HIS A 165 13.05 7.99 18.58
N THR A 166 14.14 8.46 17.95
CA THR A 166 15.28 7.63 17.55
C THR A 166 15.98 7.01 18.76
N LEU A 167 16.28 7.79 19.79
CA LEU A 167 16.98 7.31 20.99
C LEU A 167 16.16 6.28 21.76
N VAL A 168 14.85 6.53 21.94
CA VAL A 168 13.96 5.58 22.62
C VAL A 168 13.85 4.28 21.82
N SER A 169 13.73 4.37 20.49
CA SER A 169 13.65 3.17 19.63
C SER A 169 14.94 2.35 19.65
N ILE A 170 16.12 2.98 19.69
CA ILE A 170 17.40 2.25 19.79
C ILE A 170 17.57 1.63 21.18
N GLY A 171 17.09 2.30 22.23
CA GLY A 171 17.21 1.84 23.61
C GLY A 171 16.22 0.74 24.02
N ASN A 172 15.17 0.51 23.23
CA ASN A 172 14.12 -0.44 23.56
C ASN A 172 14.19 -1.71 22.69
N ALA A 173 14.49 -2.86 23.30
CA ALA A 173 14.60 -4.15 22.61
C ALA A 173 13.27 -4.68 22.01
N GLY A 174 12.14 -4.10 22.37
CA GLY A 174 10.82 -4.40 21.80
C GLY A 174 10.44 -3.52 20.61
N ALA A 175 11.18 -2.44 20.36
CA ALA A 175 10.94 -1.55 19.23
C ALA A 175 11.54 -2.11 17.95
N ASP A 176 10.92 -1.80 16.82
CA ASP A 176 11.49 -2.14 15.52
C ASP A 176 12.75 -1.29 15.26
N PRO A 177 13.79 -1.85 14.60
CA PRO A 177 15.06 -1.17 14.41
C PRO A 177 14.91 0.07 13.53
N VAL A 178 15.55 1.17 13.98
CA VAL A 178 15.57 2.44 13.24
C VAL A 178 16.32 2.26 11.93
N HIS A 179 15.64 2.57 10.83
CA HIS A 179 16.19 2.56 9.49
C HIS A 179 16.74 3.93 9.08
N LYS A 180 15.96 4.99 9.35
CA LYS A 180 16.28 6.34 8.90
C LYS A 180 15.61 7.36 9.82
N ALA A 181 16.37 8.37 10.21
CA ALA A 181 15.85 9.55 10.92
C ALA A 181 16.24 10.79 10.11
N THR A 182 15.28 11.68 9.87
CA THR A 182 15.52 12.91 9.10
C THR A 182 14.71 14.08 9.64
N ILE A 183 15.30 15.27 9.61
CA ILE A 183 14.65 16.54 9.93
C ILE A 183 14.18 17.29 8.67
N MET A 184 14.30 16.65 7.50
CA MET A 184 13.85 17.22 6.24
C MET A 184 12.34 17.05 6.12
N PRO A 185 11.57 18.12 5.89
CA PRO A 185 10.12 18.04 5.82
C PRO A 185 9.67 17.23 4.61
N ARG A 186 8.74 16.29 4.83
CA ARG A 186 8.17 15.41 3.81
C ARG A 186 6.66 15.33 3.98
N GLY A 187 5.92 15.58 2.90
CA GLY A 187 4.46 15.65 2.95
C GLY A 187 3.97 16.68 3.97
N ASN A 188 3.23 16.21 4.98
CA ASN A 188 2.73 17.02 6.10
C ASN A 188 3.61 16.96 7.37
N ALA A 189 4.69 16.17 7.36
CA ALA A 189 5.59 16.02 8.51
C ALA A 189 6.81 16.96 8.38
N LEU A 190 7.27 17.52 9.50
CA LEU A 190 8.45 18.41 9.56
C LEU A 190 9.77 17.64 9.72
N GLY A 191 9.69 16.39 10.18
CA GLY A 191 10.75 15.42 10.31
C GLY A 191 10.10 14.04 10.43
N ILE A 192 10.90 12.97 10.32
CA ILE A 192 10.39 11.62 10.53
C ILE A 192 11.49 10.63 10.92
N THR A 193 11.13 9.73 11.84
CA THR A 193 11.93 8.57 12.27
C THR A 193 11.23 7.29 11.80
N TRP A 194 11.92 6.50 10.99
CA TRP A 194 11.40 5.24 10.44
C TRP A 194 12.06 4.05 11.10
N SER A 195 11.22 3.12 11.51
CA SER A 195 11.65 1.78 11.88
C SER A 195 11.11 0.78 10.85
N ILE A 196 11.94 -0.21 10.50
CA ILE A 196 11.50 -1.31 9.63
C ILE A 196 11.38 -2.56 10.50
N PRO A 197 10.20 -3.21 10.57
CA PRO A 197 10.07 -4.48 11.27
C PRO A 197 11.03 -5.53 10.69
N GLU A 198 11.78 -6.22 11.54
CA GLU A 198 12.68 -7.32 11.10
C GLU A 198 11.90 -8.49 10.49
N ARG A 199 10.65 -8.64 10.90
CA ARG A 199 9.74 -9.69 10.45
C ARG A 199 8.33 -9.13 10.30
N GLU A 200 7.62 -9.61 9.29
CA GLU A 200 6.18 -9.39 9.20
C GLU A 200 5.47 -10.15 10.32
N LYS A 201 4.73 -9.43 11.18
CA LYS A 201 4.01 -10.00 12.31
C LYS A 201 2.51 -9.99 12.01
N TYR A 202 1.85 -11.13 12.21
CA TYR A 202 0.39 -11.23 12.16
C TYR A 202 -0.28 -10.86 13.50
N SER A 203 0.50 -10.81 14.58
CA SER A 203 0.04 -10.52 15.94
C SER A 203 1.15 -9.82 16.71
N GLU A 204 0.80 -8.84 17.56
CA GLU A 204 1.74 -8.10 18.40
C GLU A 204 1.64 -8.56 19.87
N ARG A 205 2.78 -8.63 20.56
CA ARG A 205 2.82 -8.93 22.00
C ARG A 205 2.67 -7.64 22.81
N LEU A 206 2.17 -7.75 24.05
CA LEU A 206 2.02 -6.59 24.96
C LEU A 206 3.33 -5.79 25.11
N PHE A 207 4.46 -6.49 25.24
CA PHE A 207 5.78 -5.86 25.33
C PHE A 207 6.14 -5.03 24.07
N GLU A 208 5.80 -5.51 22.87
CA GLU A 208 6.04 -4.78 21.62
C GLU A 208 5.12 -3.55 21.52
N LEU A 209 3.87 -3.67 21.99
CA LEU A 209 2.93 -2.56 22.07
C LEU A 209 3.39 -1.48 23.06
N GLN A 210 3.92 -1.89 24.22
CA GLN A 210 4.49 -0.98 25.20
C GLN A 210 5.71 -0.24 24.63
N ALA A 211 6.61 -0.96 23.96
CA ALA A 211 7.74 -0.35 23.28
C ALA A 211 7.29 0.67 22.22
N ARG A 212 6.25 0.36 21.45
CA ARG A 212 5.66 1.28 20.48
C ARG A 212 5.10 2.55 21.14
N LEU A 213 4.44 2.43 22.28
CA LEU A 213 3.93 3.59 23.04
C LEU A 213 5.08 4.48 23.53
N GLU A 214 6.13 3.88 24.08
CA GLU A 214 7.32 4.61 24.52
C GLU A 214 7.98 5.37 23.37
N VAL A 215 8.16 4.73 22.22
CA VAL A 215 8.70 5.38 21.03
C VAL A 215 7.81 6.54 20.58
N LEU A 216 6.50 6.35 20.53
CA LEU A 216 5.55 7.41 20.14
C LEU A 216 5.53 8.61 21.10
N MET A 217 5.96 8.43 22.35
CA MET A 217 6.08 9.50 23.35
C MET A 217 7.52 10.03 23.52
N GLY A 218 8.46 9.57 22.68
CA GLY A 218 9.88 9.88 22.82
C GLY A 218 10.31 11.26 22.29
N GLY A 219 9.53 11.86 21.40
CA GLY A 219 9.83 13.16 20.77
C GLY A 219 9.21 14.35 21.49
#